data_AF-A0A934RU71-F1
#
_entry.id   AF-A0A934RU71-F1
#
_cell.length_a   1.000
_cell.length_b   1.000
_cell.length_c   1.000
_cell.angle_alpha   90.00
_cell.angle_beta   90.00
_cell.angle_gamma   90.00
#
_symmetry.space_group_name_H-M   'P 1'
#
loop_
_entity.id
_entity.type
_entity.pdbx_description
1 polymer ?
#
loop_
_entity_poly.entity_id
_entity_poly.type
_entity_poly.pdbx_seq_one_letter_code
_entity_poly.pdbx_strand_id
1 'polypeptide(L)'
;MMQWERMGEIIRDQGQHVDMIDWHWYYYNGSWGSFRPDQWRDEDFTTNRWNDILAKLEDFKSWKEQYNQPHITLGFNEWNLGRIDAERWGGSPGTPYWHGLVAADMMILAMENNIHMGSLWPTYWRTEDPAKFRNLFDPSGNYISPASHVLRSFSNAAGGTIVELDSPTPSRLRTLAVRSVDNAFVDLYFLNKDTSAMNLTIELPFPVVEMTVMKYEQGATEEDVDVSQEQHAGNRSQLELSLLDTSFAHVRCRLPSNISNFEIVRENMDDATTADNMSTGPYPMNTWHQQGSAAWNTENTTTSVEVGDLDTFVGNELRIGSPDDEVVVLFSTALPIQTG
;
A
#
# COMPACT_ATOMS: atom_id res chain seq x y z
N MET A 1 22.68 -3.30 2.92
CA MET A 1 21.51 -3.98 2.33
C MET A 1 21.74 -5.48 2.44
N MET A 2 20.86 -6.19 3.14
CA MET A 2 20.92 -7.65 3.25
C MET A 2 20.66 -8.27 1.86
N GLN A 3 21.41 -9.29 1.48
CA GLN A 3 21.12 -10.04 0.26
C GLN A 3 19.86 -10.89 0.51
N TRP A 4 18.90 -10.85 -0.41
CA TRP A 4 17.59 -11.53 -0.28
C TRP A 4 17.72 -13.00 0.15
N GLU A 5 18.73 -13.71 -0.37
CA GLU A 5 19.03 -15.11 -0.03
C GLU A 5 19.30 -15.36 1.46
N ARG A 6 19.78 -14.36 2.20
CA ARG A 6 20.01 -14.47 3.65
C ARG A 6 18.73 -14.39 4.47
N MET A 7 17.63 -13.99 3.87
CA MET A 7 16.34 -13.93 4.55
C MET A 7 15.86 -15.31 4.98
N GLY A 8 16.05 -16.33 4.13
CA GLY A 8 15.76 -17.72 4.49
C GLY A 8 16.58 -18.20 5.70
N GLU A 9 17.83 -17.73 5.85
CA GLU A 9 18.66 -18.05 7.04
C GLU A 9 18.08 -17.42 8.31
N ILE A 10 17.61 -16.18 8.24
CA ILE A 10 16.98 -15.49 9.38
C ILE A 10 15.70 -16.19 9.81
N ILE A 11 14.83 -16.53 8.85
CA ILE A 11 13.60 -17.27 9.13
C ILE A 11 13.92 -18.61 9.78
N ARG A 12 14.90 -19.36 9.22
CA ARG A 12 15.33 -20.66 9.77
C ARG A 12 15.91 -20.56 11.18
N ASP A 13 16.85 -19.64 11.40
CA ASP A 13 17.69 -19.65 12.60
C ASP A 13 17.13 -18.76 13.72
N GLN A 14 16.34 -17.74 13.37
CA GLN A 14 15.84 -16.71 14.31
C GLN A 14 14.32 -16.53 14.26
N GLY A 15 13.59 -17.26 13.41
CA GLY A 15 12.17 -17.03 13.17
C GLY A 15 11.27 -17.04 14.41
N GLN A 16 11.60 -17.86 15.41
CA GLN A 16 10.91 -17.92 16.69
C GLN A 16 11.03 -16.64 17.56
N HIS A 17 11.88 -15.69 17.15
CA HIS A 17 12.14 -14.43 17.84
C HIS A 17 11.80 -13.20 16.96
N VAL A 18 11.23 -13.43 15.78
CA VAL A 18 10.92 -12.40 14.80
C VAL A 18 9.44 -12.50 14.44
N ASP A 19 8.70 -11.41 14.60
CA ASP A 19 7.28 -11.35 14.20
C ASP A 19 7.11 -10.75 12.81
N MET A 20 8.06 -9.92 12.39
CA MET A 20 8.04 -9.23 11.12
C MET A 20 9.44 -9.04 10.56
N ILE A 21 9.53 -9.21 9.25
CA ILE A 21 10.69 -8.85 8.45
C ILE A 21 10.34 -7.59 7.66
N ASP A 22 11.24 -6.62 7.68
CA ASP A 22 11.10 -5.39 6.89
C ASP A 22 11.89 -5.48 5.58
N TRP A 23 11.25 -5.08 4.49
CA TRP A 23 11.86 -4.94 3.18
C TRP A 23 11.61 -3.55 2.59
N HIS A 24 12.68 -2.76 2.51
CA HIS A 24 12.64 -1.45 1.87
C HIS A 24 12.56 -1.62 0.35
N TRP A 25 11.51 -1.10 -0.26
CA TRP A 25 11.27 -1.22 -1.70
C TRP A 25 10.92 0.11 -2.36
N TYR A 26 11.91 0.64 -3.07
CA TYR A 26 11.71 1.76 -3.98
C TYR A 26 11.56 1.25 -5.41
N TYR A 27 10.44 1.59 -6.06
CA TYR A 27 10.21 1.23 -7.44
C TYR A 27 11.10 2.05 -8.39
N TYR A 28 11.77 1.39 -9.33
CA TYR A 28 12.47 2.03 -10.44
C TYR A 28 12.58 1.00 -11.57
N ASN A 29 12.97 1.40 -12.77
CA ASN A 29 13.25 0.44 -13.85
C ASN A 29 14.50 0.88 -14.63
N GLY A 30 15.24 -0.09 -15.17
CA GLY A 30 16.60 0.11 -15.66
C GLY A 30 17.63 0.21 -14.51
N SER A 31 17.95 1.43 -14.09
CA SER A 31 18.98 1.74 -13.07
C SER A 31 18.41 2.54 -11.90
N TRP A 32 19.04 2.48 -10.73
CA TRP A 32 18.67 3.37 -9.62
C TRP A 32 18.78 4.82 -10.09
N GLY A 33 17.72 5.61 -9.91
CA GLY A 33 17.64 6.96 -10.46
C GLY A 33 16.87 7.09 -11.78
N SER A 34 16.44 6.00 -12.42
CA SER A 34 15.66 6.06 -13.66
C SER A 34 14.25 5.49 -13.53
N PHE A 35 13.32 6.08 -14.28
CA PHE A 35 11.97 5.58 -14.45
C PHE A 35 11.57 5.74 -15.92
N ARG A 36 11.00 4.69 -16.51
CA ARG A 36 10.59 4.61 -17.91
C ARG A 36 9.16 4.10 -17.94
N PRO A 37 8.17 4.96 -18.22
CA PRO A 37 6.76 4.59 -18.21
C PRO A 37 6.46 3.38 -19.10
N ASP A 38 7.00 3.35 -20.32
CA ASP A 38 6.76 2.23 -21.25
C ASP A 38 7.21 0.88 -20.67
N GLN A 39 8.34 0.85 -19.96
CA GLN A 39 8.79 -0.37 -19.30
C GLN A 39 7.86 -0.73 -18.14
N TRP A 40 7.50 0.24 -17.29
CA TRP A 40 6.58 0.03 -16.16
C TRP A 40 5.23 -0.53 -16.63
N ARG A 41 4.69 -0.02 -17.74
CA ARG A 41 3.45 -0.51 -18.37
C ARG A 41 3.53 -1.97 -18.83
N ASP A 42 4.74 -2.44 -19.13
CA ASP A 42 5.01 -3.75 -19.73
C ASP A 42 5.57 -4.82 -18.78
N GLU A 43 5.84 -4.47 -17.51
CA GLU A 43 6.51 -5.39 -16.57
C GLU A 43 5.67 -6.61 -16.22
N ASP A 44 4.36 -6.51 -16.43
CA ASP A 44 3.40 -7.59 -16.19
C ASP A 44 3.41 -8.63 -17.32
N PHE A 45 4.11 -8.34 -18.42
CA PHE A 45 4.07 -9.11 -19.66
C PHE A 45 5.45 -9.51 -20.19
N THR A 46 6.49 -8.70 -19.96
CA THR A 46 7.75 -8.85 -20.70
C THR A 46 9.03 -8.61 -19.91
N THR A 47 8.98 -7.97 -18.72
CA THR A 47 10.20 -7.60 -18.00
C THR A 47 10.40 -8.40 -16.71
N ASN A 48 11.67 -8.52 -16.32
CA ASN A 48 12.07 -9.37 -15.20
C ASN A 48 11.70 -8.77 -13.84
N ARG A 49 11.57 -7.45 -13.69
CA ARG A 49 11.61 -6.85 -12.36
C ARG A 49 10.37 -7.11 -11.52
N TRP A 50 9.18 -7.00 -12.09
CA TRP A 50 7.95 -7.30 -11.38
C TRP A 50 7.88 -8.79 -11.02
N ASN A 51 8.26 -9.65 -11.98
CA ASN A 51 8.42 -11.07 -11.76
C ASN A 51 9.48 -11.40 -10.69
N ASP A 52 10.56 -10.63 -10.60
CA ASP A 52 11.59 -10.78 -9.57
C ASP A 52 11.03 -10.44 -8.19
N ILE A 53 10.17 -9.42 -8.07
CA ILE A 53 9.49 -9.09 -6.80
C ILE A 53 8.52 -10.23 -6.42
N LEU A 54 7.70 -10.68 -7.35
CA LEU A 54 6.77 -11.79 -7.10
C LEU A 54 7.50 -13.09 -6.73
N ALA A 55 8.60 -13.42 -7.42
CA ALA A 55 9.44 -14.57 -7.10
C ALA A 55 10.03 -14.46 -5.68
N LYS A 56 10.46 -13.27 -5.27
CA LYS A 56 10.91 -13.03 -3.90
C LYS A 56 9.79 -13.23 -2.88
N LEU A 57 8.61 -12.68 -3.14
CA LEU A 57 7.46 -12.87 -2.25
C LEU A 57 7.09 -14.36 -2.12
N GLU A 58 7.24 -15.13 -3.20
CA GLU A 58 7.05 -16.57 -3.21
C GLU A 58 8.13 -17.32 -2.42
N ASP A 59 9.41 -16.93 -2.57
CA ASP A 59 10.50 -17.46 -1.74
C ASP A 59 10.23 -17.23 -0.25
N PHE A 60 9.76 -16.04 0.11
CA PHE A 60 9.42 -15.70 1.50
C PHE A 60 8.30 -16.60 2.05
N LYS A 61 7.21 -16.79 1.29
CA LYS A 61 6.12 -17.71 1.67
C LYS A 61 6.66 -19.13 1.84
N SER A 62 7.43 -19.61 0.87
CA SER A 62 8.06 -20.93 0.89
C SER A 62 8.96 -21.15 2.11
N TRP A 63 9.77 -20.15 2.49
CA TRP A 63 10.63 -20.26 3.67
C TRP A 63 9.86 -20.32 4.99
N LYS A 64 8.78 -19.54 5.13
CA LYS A 64 7.93 -19.60 6.32
C LYS A 64 7.33 -20.99 6.50
N GLU A 65 6.85 -21.59 5.43
CA GLU A 65 6.31 -22.95 5.46
C GLU A 65 7.40 -23.98 5.74
N GLN A 66 8.50 -23.93 4.97
CA GLN A 66 9.62 -24.87 5.08
C GLN A 66 10.21 -24.92 6.50
N TYR A 67 10.32 -23.77 7.17
CA TYR A 67 10.94 -23.66 8.49
C TYR A 67 9.92 -23.62 9.64
N ASN A 68 8.63 -23.85 9.35
CA ASN A 68 7.53 -23.83 10.32
C ASN A 68 7.48 -22.52 11.13
N GLN A 69 7.54 -21.40 10.42
CA GLN A 69 7.44 -20.04 10.95
C GLN A 69 6.25 -19.27 10.32
N PRO A 70 5.01 -19.80 10.39
CA PRO A 70 3.86 -19.18 9.73
C PRO A 70 3.49 -17.80 10.28
N HIS A 71 3.85 -17.51 11.54
CA HIS A 71 3.56 -16.25 12.22
C HIS A 71 4.36 -15.06 11.68
N ILE A 72 5.51 -15.28 11.03
CA ILE A 72 6.36 -14.19 10.53
C ILE A 72 5.64 -13.45 9.40
N THR A 73 5.56 -12.14 9.50
CA THR A 73 4.98 -11.28 8.47
C THR A 73 6.04 -10.51 7.69
N LEU A 74 5.68 -9.97 6.53
CA LEU A 74 6.52 -9.08 5.74
C LEU A 74 5.92 -7.67 5.76
N GLY A 75 6.77 -6.67 6.00
CA GLY A 75 6.40 -5.27 5.94
C GLY A 75 7.25 -4.51 4.92
N PHE A 76 6.70 -3.44 4.36
CA PHE A 76 7.42 -2.47 3.55
C PHE A 76 7.55 -1.16 4.34
N ASN A 77 8.45 -1.04 5.32
CA ASN A 77 8.50 0.18 6.15
C ASN A 77 9.24 1.34 5.48
N GLU A 78 9.78 1.13 4.29
CA GLU A 78 10.17 2.19 3.38
C GLU A 78 9.81 1.79 1.96
N TRP A 79 8.83 2.46 1.38
CA TRP A 79 8.49 2.28 -0.02
C TRP A 79 8.01 3.56 -0.68
N ASN A 80 8.25 3.67 -1.98
CA ASN A 80 7.73 4.72 -2.87
C ASN A 80 8.17 4.43 -4.31
N LEU A 81 7.75 5.25 -5.27
CA LEU A 81 8.54 5.51 -6.46
C LEU A 81 9.95 5.94 -6.03
N GLY A 82 10.99 5.37 -6.63
CA GLY A 82 12.37 5.67 -6.31
C GLY A 82 12.73 7.11 -6.64
N ARG A 83 13.86 7.57 -6.13
CA ARG A 83 14.42 8.85 -6.58
C ARG A 83 14.63 8.76 -8.09
N ILE A 84 14.18 9.78 -8.81
CA ILE A 84 14.41 9.92 -10.24
C ILE A 84 15.36 11.10 -10.48
N ASP A 85 16.39 10.84 -11.27
CA ASP A 85 17.39 11.80 -11.74
C ASP A 85 17.59 11.51 -13.24
N ALA A 86 16.60 11.95 -14.01
CA ALA A 86 16.48 11.66 -15.44
C ALA A 86 17.64 12.28 -16.25
N GLU A 87 18.23 13.38 -15.78
CA GLU A 87 19.41 13.98 -16.42
C GLU A 87 20.64 13.06 -16.32
N ARG A 88 20.83 12.44 -15.14
CA ARG A 88 21.99 11.57 -14.89
C ARG A 88 21.81 10.15 -15.42
N TRP A 89 20.62 9.58 -15.30
CA TRP A 89 20.36 8.15 -15.56
C TRP A 89 19.44 7.90 -16.77
N GLY A 90 18.90 8.95 -17.38
CA GLY A 90 17.92 8.86 -18.46
C GLY A 90 16.55 8.38 -17.98
N GLY A 91 15.56 8.45 -18.87
CA GLY A 91 14.17 8.10 -18.58
C GLY A 91 13.27 9.35 -18.51
N SER A 92 12.05 9.16 -17.99
CA SER A 92 11.10 10.24 -17.74
C SER A 92 11.39 10.92 -16.41
N PRO A 93 11.12 12.23 -16.28
CA PRO A 93 11.15 12.90 -14.98
C PRO A 93 10.13 12.26 -14.03
N GLY A 94 10.45 12.29 -12.74
CA GLY A 94 9.49 11.89 -11.70
C GLY A 94 8.50 13.01 -11.48
N THR A 95 7.22 12.72 -11.68
CA THR A 95 6.14 13.70 -11.50
C THR A 95 5.13 13.19 -10.47
N PRO A 96 4.29 14.06 -9.89
CA PRO A 96 3.21 13.64 -9.00
C PRO A 96 2.27 12.62 -9.67
N TYR A 97 2.01 12.76 -10.97
CA TYR A 97 1.22 11.81 -11.76
C TYR A 97 1.78 10.39 -11.69
N TRP A 98 3.07 10.23 -12.02
CA TRP A 98 3.73 8.92 -11.96
C TRP A 98 3.83 8.38 -10.54
N HIS A 99 4.03 9.24 -9.55
CA HIS A 99 4.02 8.85 -8.15
C HIS A 99 2.67 8.23 -7.75
N GLY A 100 1.54 8.86 -8.11
CA GLY A 100 0.21 8.32 -7.82
C GLY A 100 -0.04 6.96 -8.47
N LEU A 101 0.28 6.81 -9.75
CA LEU A 101 0.03 5.57 -10.49
C LEU A 101 0.92 4.41 -10.02
N VAL A 102 2.22 4.67 -9.80
CA VAL A 102 3.14 3.65 -9.28
C VAL A 102 2.77 3.28 -7.84
N ALA A 103 2.36 4.24 -7.02
CA ALA A 103 1.85 3.95 -5.68
C ALA A 103 0.60 3.06 -5.73
N ALA A 104 -0.32 3.28 -6.66
CA ALA A 104 -1.47 2.39 -6.85
C ALA A 104 -1.04 0.96 -7.19
N ASP A 105 -0.10 0.80 -8.13
CA ASP A 105 0.40 -0.52 -8.56
C ASP A 105 1.09 -1.27 -7.39
N MET A 106 1.94 -0.57 -6.64
CA MET A 106 2.62 -1.12 -5.47
C MET A 106 1.64 -1.49 -4.35
N MET A 107 0.59 -0.68 -4.12
CA MET A 107 -0.43 -0.96 -3.10
C MET A 107 -1.30 -2.15 -3.48
N ILE A 108 -1.68 -2.29 -4.76
CA ILE A 108 -2.39 -3.49 -5.25
C ILE A 108 -1.53 -4.73 -5.00
N LEU A 109 -0.26 -4.73 -5.43
CA LEU A 109 0.65 -5.85 -5.18
C LEU A 109 0.79 -6.17 -3.69
N ALA A 110 0.94 -5.14 -2.86
CA ALA A 110 1.10 -5.30 -1.42
C ALA A 110 -0.13 -5.97 -0.79
N MET A 111 -1.34 -5.56 -1.19
CA MET A 111 -2.58 -6.17 -0.71
C MET A 111 -2.74 -7.60 -1.21
N GLU A 112 -2.54 -7.86 -2.52
CA GLU A 112 -2.64 -9.19 -3.11
C GLU A 112 -1.65 -10.21 -2.50
N ASN A 113 -0.51 -9.72 -1.99
CA ASN A 113 0.52 -10.56 -1.40
C ASN A 113 0.57 -10.52 0.13
N ASN A 114 -0.47 -9.99 0.78
CA ASN A 114 -0.61 -9.95 2.23
C ASN A 114 0.61 -9.31 2.94
N ILE A 115 1.09 -8.18 2.40
CA ILE A 115 2.07 -7.34 3.08
C ILE A 115 1.39 -6.71 4.30
N HIS A 116 1.91 -7.01 5.49
CA HIS A 116 1.20 -6.79 6.74
C HIS A 116 1.10 -5.31 7.13
N MET A 117 2.17 -4.58 6.89
CA MET A 117 2.25 -3.15 7.12
C MET A 117 3.16 -2.47 6.10
N GLY A 118 2.95 -1.18 5.90
CA GLY A 118 3.81 -0.40 5.03
C GLY A 118 3.95 1.03 5.51
N SER A 119 5.08 1.65 5.20
CA SER A 119 5.29 3.07 5.42
C SER A 119 5.84 3.77 4.19
N LEU A 120 5.04 4.70 3.66
CA LEU A 120 5.45 5.47 2.50
C LEU A 120 6.57 6.43 2.92
N TRP A 121 7.69 6.38 2.18
CA TRP A 121 8.80 7.29 2.43
C TRP A 121 9.19 8.11 1.19
N PRO A 122 9.38 9.43 1.30
CA PRO A 122 9.12 10.25 2.48
C PRO A 122 7.66 10.73 2.52
N THR A 123 7.15 11.02 3.72
CA THR A 123 5.93 11.84 3.86
C THR A 123 6.24 13.30 3.50
N TYR A 124 7.40 13.78 3.97
CA TYR A 124 8.00 15.05 3.62
C TYR A 124 9.53 14.91 3.69
N TRP A 125 10.22 15.54 2.74
CA TRP A 125 11.67 15.69 2.71
C TRP A 125 12.04 17.06 2.12
N ARG A 126 13.22 17.58 2.46
CA ARG A 126 13.64 18.96 2.14
C ARG A 126 13.48 19.28 0.64
N THR A 127 12.95 20.47 0.35
CA THR A 127 12.43 20.90 -0.97
C THR A 127 13.49 21.11 -2.06
N GLU A 128 14.78 21.13 -1.70
CA GLU A 128 15.92 21.20 -2.64
C GLU A 128 16.23 19.84 -3.30
N ASP A 129 15.61 18.74 -2.84
CA ASP A 129 15.80 17.42 -3.43
C ASP A 129 15.07 17.31 -4.80
N PRO A 130 15.75 16.90 -5.89
CA PRO A 130 15.10 16.58 -7.16
C PRO A 130 13.99 15.51 -7.03
N ALA A 131 13.96 14.73 -5.95
CA ALA A 131 12.97 13.72 -5.64
C ALA A 131 11.72 14.24 -4.90
N LYS A 132 11.54 15.57 -4.77
CA LYS A 132 10.43 16.20 -4.03
C LYS A 132 9.02 15.83 -4.51
N PHE A 133 8.87 15.36 -5.76
CA PHE A 133 7.59 14.88 -6.30
C PHE A 133 6.99 13.71 -5.48
N ARG A 134 7.85 13.02 -4.71
CA ARG A 134 7.49 11.91 -3.81
C ARG A 134 6.94 12.35 -2.45
N ASN A 135 7.14 13.61 -2.07
CA ASN A 135 6.59 14.13 -0.83
C ASN A 135 5.05 14.14 -0.92
N LEU A 136 4.38 13.79 0.18
CA LEU A 136 2.93 13.90 0.28
C LEU A 136 2.46 15.31 0.61
N PHE A 137 3.27 16.09 1.32
CA PHE A 137 2.97 17.49 1.58
C PHE A 137 4.24 18.34 1.63
N ASP A 138 4.09 19.65 1.50
CA ASP A 138 5.14 20.63 1.76
C ASP A 138 4.62 21.67 2.78
N PRO A 139 5.17 21.70 4.01
CA PRO A 139 4.72 22.60 5.06
C PRO A 139 5.03 24.07 4.74
N SER A 140 6.01 24.34 3.87
CA SER A 140 6.40 25.70 3.47
C SER A 140 5.54 26.26 2.32
N GLY A 141 4.92 25.37 1.55
CA GLY A 141 4.26 25.70 0.28
C GLY A 141 2.74 25.56 0.23
N ASN A 142 2.07 25.15 1.32
CA ASN A 142 0.65 24.76 1.32
C ASN A 142 0.32 23.74 0.21
N TYR A 143 1.25 22.84 -0.10
CA TYR A 143 1.09 21.83 -1.14
C TYR A 143 0.77 20.48 -0.52
N ILE A 144 -0.23 19.79 -1.07
CA ILE A 144 -0.51 18.38 -0.83
C ILE A 144 -0.40 17.69 -2.18
N SER A 145 0.39 16.62 -2.24
CA SER A 145 0.57 15.86 -3.46
C SER A 145 -0.75 15.23 -3.91
N PRO A 146 -1.10 15.31 -5.21
CA PRO A 146 -2.24 14.58 -5.76
C PRO A 146 -2.20 13.09 -5.47
N ALA A 147 -1.01 12.47 -5.33
CA ALA A 147 -0.85 11.06 -4.95
C ALA A 147 -1.52 10.72 -3.60
N SER A 148 -1.74 11.71 -2.72
CA SER A 148 -2.51 11.52 -1.49
C SER A 148 -3.95 11.05 -1.74
N HIS A 149 -4.57 11.41 -2.88
CA HIS A 149 -5.91 10.93 -3.23
C HIS A 149 -5.91 9.42 -3.53
N VAL A 150 -4.87 8.92 -4.21
CA VAL A 150 -4.67 7.49 -4.44
C VAL A 150 -4.49 6.78 -3.11
N LEU A 151 -3.56 7.23 -2.27
CA LEU A 151 -3.30 6.59 -0.97
C LEU A 151 -4.52 6.63 -0.04
N ARG A 152 -5.24 7.75 -0.02
CA ARG A 152 -6.50 7.88 0.71
C ARG A 152 -7.54 6.88 0.22
N SER A 153 -7.62 6.62 -1.08
CA SER A 153 -8.56 5.62 -1.62
C SER A 153 -8.26 4.21 -1.08
N PHE A 154 -6.99 3.85 -0.86
CA PHE A 154 -6.59 2.57 -0.28
C PHE A 154 -6.79 2.50 1.24
N SER A 155 -6.87 3.64 1.95
CA SER A 155 -7.18 3.65 3.39
C SER A 155 -8.54 3.01 3.70
N ASN A 156 -9.47 3.03 2.74
CA ASN A 156 -10.78 2.40 2.82
C ASN A 156 -10.72 0.86 2.85
N ALA A 157 -9.69 0.27 2.24
CA ALA A 157 -9.47 -1.18 2.18
C ALA A 157 -8.77 -1.72 3.44
N ALA A 158 -8.32 -0.86 4.35
CA ALA A 158 -7.59 -1.27 5.55
C ALA A 158 -8.43 -2.23 6.41
N GLY A 159 -7.87 -3.41 6.69
CA GLY A 159 -8.54 -4.48 7.44
C GLY A 159 -9.66 -5.21 6.68
N GLY A 160 -9.97 -4.78 5.45
CA GLY A 160 -10.99 -5.42 4.61
C GLY A 160 -10.57 -6.80 4.09
N THR A 161 -11.48 -7.45 3.37
CA THR A 161 -11.27 -8.75 2.75
C THR A 161 -11.20 -8.59 1.24
N ILE A 162 -10.13 -9.10 0.61
CA ILE A 162 -10.05 -9.15 -0.86
C ILE A 162 -11.17 -10.05 -1.37
N VAL A 163 -11.91 -9.58 -2.37
CA VAL A 163 -12.94 -10.36 -3.06
C VAL A 163 -12.48 -10.68 -4.48
N GLU A 164 -12.87 -11.84 -4.99
CA GLU A 164 -12.51 -12.29 -6.33
C GLU A 164 -13.10 -11.33 -7.38
N LEU A 165 -12.29 -10.99 -8.38
CA LEU A 165 -12.67 -10.12 -9.49
C LEU A 165 -12.19 -10.74 -10.80
N ASP A 166 -13.13 -11.23 -11.59
CA ASP A 166 -12.86 -11.72 -12.94
C ASP A 166 -12.43 -10.55 -13.84
N SER A 167 -11.13 -10.47 -14.13
CA SER A 167 -10.56 -9.40 -14.94
C SER A 167 -10.23 -9.88 -16.35
N PRO A 168 -10.45 -9.05 -17.39
CA PRO A 168 -10.17 -9.44 -18.76
C PRO A 168 -8.67 -9.74 -18.95
N THR A 169 -8.36 -10.94 -19.46
CA THR A 169 -6.98 -11.36 -19.79
C THR A 169 -6.77 -11.36 -21.31
N PRO A 170 -5.62 -10.93 -21.84
CA PRO A 170 -4.56 -10.14 -21.21
C PRO A 170 -4.91 -8.66 -21.32
N SER A 171 -4.85 -7.93 -20.22
CA SER A 171 -4.96 -6.48 -20.28
C SER A 171 -3.92 -5.87 -19.38
N ARG A 172 -3.30 -4.77 -19.83
CA ARG A 172 -2.51 -3.85 -19.00
C ARG A 172 -3.39 -3.17 -17.92
N LEU A 173 -4.46 -3.83 -17.46
CA LEU A 173 -5.37 -3.39 -16.43
C LEU A 173 -5.05 -4.18 -15.16
N ARG A 174 -4.63 -3.47 -14.13
CA ARG A 174 -4.50 -4.00 -12.77
C ARG A 174 -5.80 -3.71 -12.03
N THR A 175 -6.29 -4.68 -11.29
CA THR A 175 -7.55 -4.56 -10.58
C THR A 175 -7.43 -5.13 -9.18
N LEU A 176 -8.22 -4.59 -8.25
CA LEU A 176 -8.37 -5.12 -6.91
C LEU A 176 -9.78 -4.82 -6.43
N ALA A 177 -10.39 -5.75 -5.70
CA ALA A 177 -11.66 -5.54 -5.05
C ALA A 177 -11.54 -5.90 -3.57
N VAL A 178 -11.99 -5.02 -2.68
CA VAL A 178 -11.90 -5.21 -1.22
C VAL A 178 -13.26 -4.90 -0.58
N ARG A 179 -13.80 -5.85 0.17
CA ARG A 179 -14.96 -5.64 1.03
C ARG A 179 -14.53 -5.04 2.36
N SER A 180 -15.21 -3.98 2.81
CA SER A 180 -14.89 -3.32 4.07
C SER A 180 -15.20 -4.21 5.29
N VAL A 181 -14.53 -3.95 6.41
CA VAL A 181 -14.68 -4.70 7.68
C VAL A 181 -16.14 -4.74 8.17
N ASP A 182 -16.86 -3.62 8.02
CA ASP A 182 -18.26 -3.48 8.42
C ASP A 182 -19.24 -4.10 7.39
N ASN A 183 -18.73 -4.66 6.30
CA ASN A 183 -19.48 -5.18 5.16
C ASN A 183 -20.47 -4.18 4.55
N ALA A 184 -20.27 -2.87 4.77
CA ALA A 184 -21.13 -1.83 4.22
C ALA A 184 -20.66 -1.36 2.84
N PHE A 185 -19.41 -1.66 2.46
CA PHE A 185 -18.81 -1.21 1.23
C PHE A 185 -18.00 -2.29 0.51
N VAL A 186 -17.91 -2.13 -0.80
CA VAL A 186 -16.89 -2.77 -1.64
C VAL A 186 -16.13 -1.67 -2.35
N ASP A 187 -14.81 -1.64 -2.18
CA ASP A 187 -13.89 -0.76 -2.87
C ASP A 187 -13.28 -1.50 -4.05
N LEU A 188 -13.44 -0.94 -5.24
CA LEU A 188 -12.88 -1.47 -6.49
C LEU A 188 -11.79 -0.52 -6.98
N TYR A 189 -10.65 -1.06 -7.35
CA TYR A 189 -9.49 -0.33 -7.81
C TYR A 189 -9.18 -0.78 -9.24
N PHE A 190 -8.94 0.18 -10.12
CA PHE A 190 -8.61 -0.07 -11.52
C PHE A 190 -7.44 0.82 -11.91
N LEU A 191 -6.34 0.21 -12.34
CA LEU A 191 -5.18 0.90 -12.88
C LEU A 191 -5.01 0.46 -14.34
N ASN A 192 -5.37 1.34 -15.26
CA ASN A 192 -5.13 1.16 -16.68
C ASN A 192 -3.68 1.56 -16.96
N LYS A 193 -2.80 0.61 -17.24
CA LYS A 193 -1.40 0.82 -17.68
C LYS A 193 -1.29 0.85 -19.20
N ASP A 194 -2.40 0.75 -19.95
CA ASP A 194 -2.37 0.85 -21.40
C ASP A 194 -2.15 2.29 -21.87
N THR A 195 -1.65 2.46 -23.09
CA THR A 195 -1.55 3.75 -23.80
C THR A 195 -2.84 4.11 -24.52
N SER A 196 -3.91 3.36 -24.26
CA SER A 196 -5.24 3.58 -24.83
C SER A 196 -6.29 3.61 -23.72
N ALA A 197 -7.31 4.44 -23.93
CA ALA A 197 -8.47 4.50 -23.04
C ALA A 197 -9.28 3.19 -23.10
N MET A 198 -9.91 2.84 -21.99
CA MET A 198 -10.70 1.61 -21.84
C MET A 198 -12.09 1.94 -21.33
N ASN A 199 -13.10 1.22 -21.82
CA ASN A 199 -14.44 1.23 -21.25
C ASN A 199 -14.68 -0.13 -20.59
N LEU A 200 -14.98 -0.11 -19.30
CA LEU A 200 -15.24 -1.28 -18.49
C LEU A 200 -16.72 -1.35 -18.17
N THR A 201 -17.29 -2.53 -18.37
CA THR A 201 -18.59 -2.90 -17.82
C THR A 201 -18.32 -3.77 -16.59
N ILE A 202 -18.63 -3.24 -15.42
CA ILE A 202 -18.42 -3.91 -14.14
C ILE A 202 -19.76 -4.51 -13.70
N GLU A 203 -19.84 -5.83 -13.72
CA GLU A 203 -20.99 -6.57 -13.22
C GLU A 203 -20.79 -6.88 -11.74
N LEU A 204 -21.72 -6.40 -10.91
CA LEU A 204 -21.72 -6.67 -9.48
C LEU A 204 -22.74 -7.77 -9.19
N PRO A 205 -22.37 -8.82 -8.43
CA PRO A 205 -23.29 -9.90 -8.09
C PRO A 205 -24.39 -9.45 -7.10
N PHE A 206 -24.35 -8.19 -6.67
CA PHE A 206 -25.28 -7.58 -5.74
C PHE A 206 -25.66 -6.17 -6.22
N PRO A 207 -26.86 -5.69 -5.84
CA PRO A 207 -27.23 -4.31 -6.03
C PRO A 207 -26.41 -3.38 -5.11
N VAL A 208 -25.94 -2.26 -5.63
CA VAL A 208 -25.38 -1.16 -4.84
C VAL A 208 -26.40 -0.04 -4.71
N VAL A 209 -26.40 0.69 -3.60
CA VAL A 209 -27.32 1.82 -3.36
C VAL A 209 -26.72 3.17 -3.72
N GLU A 210 -25.40 3.23 -3.73
CA GLU A 210 -24.61 4.42 -4.02
C GLU A 210 -23.21 4.01 -4.45
N MET A 211 -22.64 4.78 -5.37
CA MET A 211 -21.26 4.64 -5.82
C MET A 211 -20.59 6.00 -5.78
N THR A 212 -19.34 6.02 -5.33
CA THR A 212 -18.44 7.15 -5.51
C THR A 212 -17.30 6.71 -6.41
N VAL A 213 -17.13 7.38 -7.55
CA VAL A 213 -16.06 7.12 -8.50
C VAL A 213 -15.04 8.24 -8.37
N MET A 214 -13.82 7.92 -7.99
CA MET A 214 -12.66 8.81 -8.05
C MET A 214 -11.81 8.42 -9.24
N LYS A 215 -11.39 9.40 -10.05
CA LYS A 215 -10.43 9.19 -11.13
C LYS A 215 -9.20 10.05 -10.91
N TYR A 216 -8.05 9.48 -11.25
CA TYR A 216 -6.74 10.06 -11.18
C TYR A 216 -6.12 9.98 -12.57
N GLU A 217 -6.05 11.13 -13.24
CA GLU A 217 -5.78 11.24 -14.67
C GLU A 217 -4.73 12.34 -14.92
N GLN A 218 -4.04 12.25 -16.04
CA GLN A 218 -3.10 13.29 -16.45
C GLN A 218 -3.88 14.57 -16.77
N GLY A 219 -3.45 15.69 -16.20
CA GLY A 219 -4.00 17.01 -16.53
C GLY A 219 -3.41 17.59 -17.82
N ALA A 220 -3.30 18.91 -17.88
CA ALA A 220 -2.76 19.61 -19.06
C ALA A 220 -1.30 19.25 -19.36
N THR A 221 -0.52 18.85 -18.35
CA THR A 221 0.88 18.42 -18.45
C THR A 221 1.11 17.17 -17.60
N GLU A 222 2.26 16.49 -17.73
CA GLU A 222 2.63 15.35 -16.86
C GLU A 222 2.86 15.74 -15.39
N GLU A 223 3.03 17.03 -15.12
CA GLU A 223 3.16 17.61 -13.77
C GLU A 223 1.80 17.97 -13.17
N ASP A 224 0.78 18.17 -14.03
CA ASP A 224 -0.59 18.45 -13.64
C ASP A 224 -1.37 17.15 -13.51
N VAL A 225 -2.10 17.01 -12.41
CA VAL A 225 -2.93 15.84 -12.15
C VAL A 225 -4.36 16.28 -11.95
N ASP A 226 -5.25 15.74 -12.76
CA ASP A 226 -6.68 15.92 -12.61
C ASP A 226 -7.23 14.80 -11.73
N VAL A 227 -7.73 15.20 -10.56
CA VAL A 227 -8.47 14.31 -9.66
C VAL A 227 -9.94 14.71 -9.68
N SER A 228 -10.79 13.82 -10.18
CA SER A 228 -12.24 14.02 -10.22
C SER A 228 -12.94 13.03 -9.30
N GLN A 229 -14.10 13.45 -8.78
CA GLN A 229 -14.95 12.58 -7.99
C GLN A 229 -16.41 12.80 -8.39
N GLU A 230 -17.09 11.70 -8.70
CA GLU A 230 -18.50 11.68 -9.07
C GLU A 230 -19.26 10.72 -8.14
N GLN A 231 -20.49 11.08 -7.79
CA GLN A 231 -21.37 10.26 -6.97
C GLN A 231 -22.60 9.87 -7.77
N HIS A 232 -22.93 8.58 -7.76
CA HIS A 232 -24.09 8.03 -8.43
C HIS A 232 -24.98 7.32 -7.41
N ALA A 233 -26.23 7.77 -7.29
CA ALA A 233 -27.23 7.09 -6.49
C ALA A 233 -28.07 6.13 -7.34
N GLY A 234 -28.57 5.08 -6.72
CA GLY A 234 -29.57 4.19 -7.31
C GLY A 234 -29.19 2.72 -7.22
N ASN A 235 -30.21 1.87 -7.26
CA ASN A 235 -30.07 0.42 -7.24
C ASN A 235 -29.51 -0.06 -8.58
N ARG A 236 -28.20 -0.35 -8.63
CA ARG A 236 -27.50 -0.82 -9.83
C ARG A 236 -26.74 -2.10 -9.53
N SER A 237 -26.76 -3.04 -10.46
CA SER A 237 -25.91 -4.24 -10.47
C SER A 237 -24.85 -4.19 -11.59
N GLN A 238 -24.82 -3.10 -12.34
CA GLN A 238 -23.91 -2.88 -13.44
C GLN A 238 -23.41 -1.44 -13.41
N LEU A 239 -22.10 -1.26 -13.60
CA LEU A 239 -21.44 0.04 -13.68
C LEU A 239 -20.65 0.12 -14.98
N GLU A 240 -20.88 1.19 -15.74
CA GLU A 240 -20.03 1.54 -16.88
C GLU A 240 -18.97 2.54 -16.39
N LEU A 241 -17.70 2.20 -16.60
CA LEU A 241 -16.56 3.02 -16.20
C LEU A 241 -15.64 3.25 -17.38
N SER A 242 -15.51 4.50 -17.80
CA SER A 242 -14.50 4.92 -18.77
C SER A 242 -13.21 5.31 -18.04
N LEU A 243 -12.10 4.66 -18.39
CA LEU A 243 -10.75 4.98 -17.95
C LEU A 243 -9.98 5.59 -19.11
N LEU A 244 -9.29 6.72 -18.85
CA LEU A 244 -8.33 7.25 -19.81
C LEU A 244 -7.11 6.32 -19.92
N ASP A 245 -6.26 6.56 -20.91
CA ASP A 245 -4.98 5.87 -21.01
C ASP A 245 -4.12 6.15 -19.77
N THR A 246 -3.35 5.14 -19.34
CA THR A 246 -2.41 5.26 -18.23
C THR A 246 -3.01 5.90 -16.96
N SER A 247 -4.24 5.56 -16.58
CA SER A 247 -4.97 6.24 -15.50
C SER A 247 -5.33 5.30 -14.35
N PHE A 248 -5.77 5.88 -13.23
CA PHE A 248 -6.28 5.13 -12.09
C PHE A 248 -7.70 5.56 -11.72
N ALA A 249 -8.53 4.60 -11.32
CA ALA A 249 -9.83 4.87 -10.73
C ALA A 249 -10.07 4.01 -9.50
N HIS A 250 -10.77 4.61 -8.54
CA HIS A 250 -11.32 3.95 -7.36
C HIS A 250 -12.83 4.10 -7.38
N VAL A 251 -13.56 2.99 -7.22
CA VAL A 251 -15.01 2.99 -7.09
C VAL A 251 -15.37 2.45 -5.72
N ARG A 252 -15.94 3.30 -4.87
CA ARG A 252 -16.52 2.89 -3.59
C ARG A 252 -18.00 2.61 -3.74
N CYS A 253 -18.37 1.35 -3.64
CA CYS A 253 -19.75 0.86 -3.75
C CYS A 253 -20.36 0.67 -2.36
N ARG A 254 -21.44 1.39 -2.03
CA ARG A 254 -22.21 1.18 -0.81
C ARG A 254 -23.22 0.06 -1.00
N LEU A 255 -23.19 -0.92 -0.10
CA LEU A 255 -24.09 -2.05 -0.07
C LEU A 255 -25.41 -1.69 0.67
N PRO A 256 -26.58 -2.18 0.23
CA PRO A 256 -27.81 -2.13 1.00
C PRO A 256 -27.66 -2.72 2.41
N SER A 257 -28.31 -2.09 3.40
CA SER A 257 -28.25 -2.45 4.83
C SER A 257 -28.81 -3.83 5.21
N ASN A 258 -29.37 -4.58 4.25
CA ASN A 258 -29.98 -5.90 4.47
C ASN A 258 -29.15 -7.06 3.87
N ILE A 259 -27.89 -6.82 3.50
CA ILE A 259 -27.01 -7.83 2.86
C ILE A 259 -26.25 -8.65 3.92
N SER A 260 -26.93 -9.12 4.96
CA SER A 260 -26.33 -10.15 5.84
C SER A 260 -26.27 -11.54 5.18
N ASN A 261 -26.83 -11.70 3.97
CA ASN A 261 -27.11 -12.99 3.33
C ASN A 261 -26.65 -13.14 1.88
N PHE A 262 -25.89 -12.18 1.30
CA PHE A 262 -25.22 -12.52 0.05
C PHE A 262 -23.99 -13.34 0.43
N GLU A 263 -24.06 -14.65 0.21
CA GLU A 263 -22.89 -15.48 -0.05
C GLU A 263 -22.19 -14.87 -1.28
N ILE A 264 -21.41 -13.82 -1.07
CA ILE A 264 -20.54 -13.27 -2.10
C ILE A 264 -19.43 -14.31 -2.25
N VAL A 265 -19.66 -15.18 -3.23
CA VAL A 265 -18.69 -15.86 -4.11
C VAL A 265 -17.30 -16.05 -3.50
N ARG A 266 -16.99 -17.31 -3.20
CA ARG A 266 -15.65 -17.88 -2.94
C ARG A 266 -14.65 -16.86 -2.38
N GLU A 267 -14.63 -16.74 -1.07
CA GLU A 267 -13.43 -16.30 -0.39
C GLU A 267 -12.28 -17.15 -0.95
N ASN A 268 -11.24 -16.51 -1.49
CA ASN A 268 -10.00 -17.18 -1.92
C ASN A 268 -9.27 -17.64 -0.66
N MET A 269 -9.88 -18.60 0.04
CA MET A 269 -9.35 -19.30 1.18
C MET A 269 -8.78 -20.60 0.64
N ASP A 270 -7.75 -20.49 -0.19
CA ASP A 270 -6.71 -21.51 -0.14
C ASP A 270 -6.03 -21.33 1.24
N ASP A 271 -6.65 -22.02 2.20
CA ASP A 271 -6.15 -22.44 3.51
C ASP A 271 -5.99 -21.41 4.64
N ALA A 272 -7.08 -20.73 5.00
CA ALA A 272 -7.20 -20.05 6.30
C ALA A 272 -7.30 -21.01 7.51
N THR A 273 -7.12 -22.32 7.33
CA THR A 273 -6.95 -23.24 8.47
C THR A 273 -5.56 -23.17 9.09
N THR A 274 -4.65 -22.37 8.52
CA THR A 274 -3.33 -22.07 9.10
C THR A 274 -3.28 -20.76 9.90
N ALA A 275 -4.37 -19.99 9.94
CA ALA A 275 -4.52 -18.88 10.88
C ALA A 275 -4.94 -19.45 12.25
N ASP A 276 -3.97 -20.07 12.93
CA ASP A 276 -4.13 -20.50 14.31
C ASP A 276 -4.69 -19.35 15.16
N ASN A 277 -5.70 -19.70 15.93
CA ASN A 277 -6.50 -18.84 16.78
C ASN A 277 -5.63 -17.96 17.71
N MET A 278 -5.36 -16.71 17.32
CA MET A 278 -4.61 -15.73 18.12
C MET A 278 -5.42 -15.14 19.30
N SER A 279 -6.63 -15.63 19.60
CA SER A 279 -7.43 -15.13 20.74
C SER A 279 -6.84 -15.49 22.12
N THR A 280 -5.79 -16.31 22.16
CA THR A 280 -5.07 -16.65 23.40
C THR A 280 -3.56 -16.53 23.21
N GLY A 281 -3.06 -15.30 23.10
CA GLY A 281 -1.63 -15.06 23.30
C GLY A 281 -1.24 -15.42 24.74
N PRO A 282 -0.22 -16.27 24.98
CA PRO A 282 0.46 -16.21 26.26
C PRO A 282 1.18 -14.87 26.28
N TYR A 283 1.06 -14.07 27.32
CA TYR A 283 2.03 -13.10 27.85
C TYR A 283 1.32 -11.85 28.40
N PRO A 284 1.52 -11.54 29.69
CA PRO A 284 0.96 -10.36 30.31
C PRO A 284 1.70 -9.10 29.85
N MET A 285 0.99 -7.95 29.85
CA MET A 285 1.40 -6.64 29.27
C MET A 285 2.68 -6.00 29.83
N ASN A 286 3.41 -6.67 30.70
CA ASN A 286 4.54 -6.16 31.47
C ASN A 286 5.93 -6.55 30.92
N THR A 287 6.02 -7.06 29.70
CA THR A 287 7.29 -7.35 29.01
C THR A 287 7.35 -6.71 27.63
N TRP A 288 7.35 -5.38 27.59
CA TRP A 288 7.91 -4.64 26.45
C TRP A 288 9.42 -4.50 26.69
N HIS A 289 10.24 -5.12 25.84
CA HIS A 289 11.69 -4.97 25.87
C HIS A 289 12.07 -3.58 25.35
N GLN A 290 12.62 -2.73 26.22
CA GLN A 290 13.39 -1.57 25.79
C GLN A 290 14.69 -2.07 25.15
N GLN A 291 14.86 -1.83 23.84
CA GLN A 291 16.20 -1.87 23.24
C GLN A 291 16.91 -0.55 23.58
N GLY A 292 17.62 -0.56 24.71
CA GLY A 292 18.64 0.44 25.03
C GLY A 292 19.92 0.17 24.24
N SER A 293 20.45 1.21 23.61
CA SER A 293 21.63 1.19 22.75
C SER A 293 22.92 0.94 23.54
N ALA A 294 23.78 0.07 23.02
CA ALA A 294 25.20 0.08 23.40
C ALA A 294 25.92 1.11 22.55
N ALA A 295 26.49 2.12 23.23
CA ALA A 295 27.34 3.20 22.74
C ALA A 295 26.65 4.42 22.11
N TRP A 296 25.97 5.21 22.95
CA TRP A 296 25.93 6.67 22.77
C TRP A 296 26.56 7.33 24.00
N ASN A 297 27.61 8.11 23.73
CA ASN A 297 28.39 8.85 24.72
C ASN A 297 27.49 9.88 25.41
N THR A 298 27.40 9.79 26.74
CA THR A 298 26.60 10.68 27.58
C THR A 298 27.44 11.85 28.06
N GLU A 299 27.62 12.85 27.22
CA GLU A 299 27.99 14.19 27.72
C GLU A 299 27.12 15.25 27.03
N ASN A 300 26.14 15.73 27.79
CA ASN A 300 25.42 17.01 27.62
C ASN A 300 24.24 17.12 26.65
N THR A 301 23.23 16.25 26.72
CA THR A 301 21.90 16.60 26.21
C THR A 301 20.79 16.31 27.23
N THR A 302 20.20 17.39 27.72
CA THR A 302 18.91 17.40 28.41
C THR A 302 17.81 17.16 27.38
N THR A 303 17.27 15.95 27.30
CA THR A 303 16.03 15.66 26.56
C THR A 303 15.03 14.98 27.49
N SER A 304 14.41 15.77 28.35
CA SER A 304 13.06 15.49 28.84
C SER A 304 12.07 16.08 27.84
N VAL A 305 11.16 15.27 27.30
CA VAL A 305 9.98 15.78 26.60
C VAL A 305 8.80 15.71 27.56
N GLU A 306 8.31 16.89 27.91
CA GLU A 306 7.06 17.10 28.63
C GLU A 306 5.91 16.97 27.62
N VAL A 307 4.98 16.05 27.88
CA VAL A 307 3.76 15.89 27.07
C VAL A 307 2.77 16.94 27.54
N GLY A 308 2.58 18.00 26.74
CA GLY A 308 1.53 18.99 26.95
C GLY A 308 0.18 18.45 26.50
N ASP A 309 -0.86 18.70 27.30
CA ASP A 309 -2.24 18.27 27.11
C ASP A 309 -2.79 18.68 25.73
N LEU A 310 -2.96 17.69 24.85
CA LEU A 310 -3.88 17.74 23.72
C LEU A 310 -4.96 16.70 23.95
N ASP A 311 -5.86 17.02 24.88
CA ASP A 311 -7.15 16.37 25.04
C ASP A 311 -7.89 16.43 23.70
N THR A 312 -7.83 15.36 22.89
CA THR A 312 -8.89 14.86 21.98
C THR A 312 -8.47 13.74 21.02
N PHE A 313 -7.21 13.31 20.97
CA PHE A 313 -6.82 12.13 20.19
C PHE A 313 -6.65 10.89 21.08
N VAL A 314 -7.57 9.93 20.96
CA VAL A 314 -7.41 8.59 21.54
C VAL A 314 -6.88 7.67 20.44
N GLY A 315 -5.57 7.44 20.45
CA GLY A 315 -4.87 6.50 19.56
C GLY A 315 -3.42 6.32 20.01
N ASN A 316 -2.91 5.09 19.92
CA ASN A 316 -1.51 4.78 20.21
C ASN A 316 -0.65 5.19 18.99
N GLU A 317 -0.08 6.40 19.01
CA GLU A 317 0.88 6.84 18.00
C GLU A 317 2.29 6.37 18.39
N LEU A 318 2.93 5.55 17.55
CA LEU A 318 4.36 5.28 17.65
C LEU A 318 5.09 6.16 16.63
N ARG A 319 5.85 7.15 17.12
CA ARG A 319 6.75 7.95 16.28
C ARG A 319 8.15 7.34 16.32
N ILE A 320 8.65 6.93 15.17
CA ILE A 320 10.05 6.57 14.97
C ILE A 320 10.64 7.63 14.02
N GLY A 321 11.57 8.44 14.51
CA GLY A 321 12.28 9.44 13.72
C GLY A 321 13.69 9.65 14.24
N SER A 322 14.65 9.86 13.34
CA SER A 322 15.98 10.37 13.68
C SER A 322 15.90 11.87 14.02
N PRO A 323 16.92 12.47 14.69
CA PRO A 323 16.94 13.89 15.01
C PRO A 323 16.95 14.84 13.79
N ASP A 324 17.02 14.31 12.56
CA ASP A 324 16.97 15.09 11.33
C ASP A 324 15.56 15.11 10.70
N ASP A 325 14.58 15.77 11.34
CA ASP A 325 13.27 16.14 10.75
C ASP A 325 12.59 15.06 9.85
N GLU A 326 12.50 13.81 10.32
CA GLU A 326 11.92 12.68 9.59
C GLU A 326 10.46 12.43 10.02
N VAL A 327 9.53 12.34 9.04
CA VAL A 327 8.13 11.94 9.29
C VAL A 327 7.73 10.79 8.37
N VAL A 328 7.26 9.70 8.98
CA VAL A 328 6.84 8.45 8.34
C VAL A 328 5.33 8.25 8.55
N VAL A 329 4.58 7.85 7.53
CA VAL A 329 3.16 7.45 7.65
C VAL A 329 3.07 5.93 7.73
N LEU A 330 2.55 5.41 8.85
CA LEU A 330 2.32 3.99 9.07
C LEU A 330 0.92 3.58 8.59
N PHE A 331 0.85 2.55 7.75
CA PHE A 331 -0.40 1.83 7.45
C PHE A 331 -0.36 0.48 8.16
N SER A 332 -1.26 0.26 9.13
CA SER A 332 -1.44 -1.02 9.80
C SER A 332 -2.80 -1.60 9.42
N THR A 333 -2.85 -2.91 9.16
CA THR A 333 -4.10 -3.65 9.22
C THR A 333 -4.48 -3.77 10.70
N ALA A 334 -5.48 -3.02 11.15
CA ALA A 334 -5.89 -3.05 12.55
C ALA A 334 -6.58 -4.38 12.86
N LEU A 335 -5.96 -5.22 13.69
CA LEU A 335 -6.68 -6.28 14.40
C LEU A 335 -7.42 -5.63 15.59
N PRO A 336 -8.75 -5.81 15.74
CA PRO A 336 -9.44 -5.42 16.95
C PRO A 336 -8.91 -6.26 18.12
N ILE A 337 -8.17 -5.64 19.02
CA ILE A 337 -7.89 -6.24 20.33
C ILE A 337 -9.18 -6.13 21.14
N GLN A 338 -9.91 -7.23 21.28
CA GLN A 338 -11.01 -7.30 22.23
C GLN A 338 -10.43 -7.18 23.64
N THR A 339 -10.65 -6.03 24.26
CA THR A 339 -10.46 -5.88 25.70
C THR A 339 -11.73 -6.38 26.37
N GLY A 340 -11.68 -7.63 26.84
CA GLY A 340 -12.69 -8.20 27.74
C GLY A 340 -12.64 -7.57 29.13
#